data_AF-A0A545T340-F1
#
_entry.id   AF-A0A545T340-F1
#
_cell.length_a   1.000
_cell.length_b   1.000
_cell.length_c   1.000
_cell.angle_alpha   90.00
_cell.angle_beta   90.00
_cell.angle_gamma   90.00
#
_symmetry.space_group_name_H-M   'P 1'
#
loop_
_entity.id
_entity.type
_entity.pdbx_description
1 polymer ?
#
loop_
_entity_poly.entity_id
_entity_poly.type
_entity_poly.pdbx_seq_one_letter_code
_entity_poly.pdbx_strand_id
1 'polypeptide(L)'
;MNKIVLLPILFLFTSQPTFGSSEVSAKECKGLDEKINTVKEKLKNGYTSGRGEGLKKKLRELRSLHHTCRNKGYSTKSRDQERD
;
A
#
# COMPACT_ATOMS: atom_id res chain seq x y z
N MET A 1 -24.90 55.22 5.22
CA MET A 1 -24.52 54.15 6.16
C MET A 1 -23.99 52.98 5.36
N ASN A 2 -22.69 52.69 5.36
CA ASN A 2 -22.15 51.44 4.82
C ASN A 2 -21.09 50.92 5.78
N LYS A 3 -21.36 49.77 6.41
CA LYS A 3 -20.45 49.11 7.34
C LYS A 3 -19.65 48.08 6.53
N ILE A 4 -18.38 48.37 6.27
CA ILE A 4 -17.45 47.39 5.70
C ILE A 4 -17.06 46.46 6.84
N VAL A 5 -17.60 45.24 6.81
CA VAL A 5 -17.26 44.17 7.75
C VAL A 5 -16.04 43.44 7.19
N LEU A 6 -14.87 43.74 7.74
CA LEU A 6 -13.62 43.01 7.47
C LEU A 6 -13.64 41.68 8.22
N LEU A 7 -13.78 40.57 7.49
CA LEU A 7 -13.61 39.22 8.01
C LEU A 7 -12.10 38.87 8.07
N PRO A 8 -11.56 38.39 9.21
CA PRO A 8 -10.18 37.92 9.26
C PRO A 8 -10.08 36.50 8.68
N ILE A 9 -9.23 36.34 7.66
CA ILE A 9 -8.92 35.04 7.06
C ILE A 9 -7.92 34.32 7.99
N LEU A 10 -8.42 33.38 8.80
CA LEU A 10 -7.60 32.46 9.57
C LEU A 10 -6.94 31.44 8.62
N PHE A 11 -5.65 31.65 8.34
CA PHE A 11 -4.80 30.65 7.68
C PHE A 11 -4.55 29.47 8.63
N LEU A 12 -5.34 28.41 8.49
CA LEU A 12 -5.05 27.13 9.12
C LEU A 12 -3.93 26.43 8.33
N PHE A 13 -2.69 26.57 8.81
CA PHE A 13 -1.58 25.73 8.35
C PHE A 13 -1.84 24.30 8.83
N THR A 14 -2.44 23.48 7.96
CA THR A 14 -2.54 22.05 8.19
C THR A 14 -1.19 21.42 7.84
N SER A 15 -0.39 21.12 8.86
CA SER A 15 0.81 20.29 8.73
C SER A 15 0.38 18.93 8.16
N GLN A 16 0.66 18.68 6.89
CA GLN A 16 0.42 17.37 6.30
C GLN A 16 1.42 16.38 6.92
N PRO A 17 0.97 15.22 7.42
CA PRO A 17 1.89 14.17 7.82
C PRO A 17 2.65 13.72 6.58
N THR A 18 3.96 13.99 6.56
CA THR A 18 4.88 13.37 5.61
C THR A 18 4.93 11.90 5.98
N PHE A 19 4.24 11.06 5.20
CA PHE A 19 4.38 9.62 5.30
C PHE A 19 5.85 9.28 5.07
N GLY A 20 6.55 8.96 6.16
CA GLY A 20 7.94 8.52 6.12
C GLY A 20 8.05 7.39 5.11
N SER A 21 8.83 7.62 4.04
CA SER A 21 9.18 6.57 3.11
C SER A 21 10.04 5.57 3.86
N SER A 22 9.42 4.55 4.46
CA SER A 22 10.15 3.31 4.77
C SER A 22 10.75 2.86 3.43
N GLU A 23 12.07 2.96 3.31
CA GLU A 23 12.76 2.63 2.07
C GLU A 23 12.61 1.14 1.78
N VAL A 24 11.62 0.81 0.96
CA VAL A 24 11.46 -0.55 0.43
C VAL A 24 12.71 -0.91 -0.36
N SER A 25 13.29 -2.07 -0.05
CA SER A 25 14.48 -2.61 -0.70
C SER A 25 14.12 -3.60 -1.84
N ALA A 26 15.02 -3.78 -2.80
CA ALA A 26 14.82 -4.75 -3.89
C ALA A 26 14.65 -6.20 -3.37
N LYS A 27 15.27 -6.53 -2.22
CA LYS A 27 15.15 -7.84 -1.58
C LYS A 27 13.73 -8.12 -1.07
N GLU A 28 13.04 -7.10 -0.59
CA GLU A 28 11.65 -7.21 -0.09
C GLU A 28 10.64 -7.37 -1.23
N CYS A 29 10.95 -6.82 -2.40
CA CYS A 29 10.14 -6.94 -3.60
C CYS A 29 10.20 -8.32 -4.25
N LYS A 30 11.28 -9.07 -4.05
CA LYS A 30 11.49 -10.36 -4.70
C LYS A 30 10.44 -11.40 -4.29
N GLY A 31 9.84 -12.07 -5.27
CA GLY A 31 8.81 -13.10 -5.05
C GLY A 31 7.50 -12.56 -4.45
N LEU A 32 7.25 -11.26 -4.58
CA LEU A 32 6.05 -10.61 -4.07
C LEU A 32 4.79 -11.06 -4.81
N ASP A 33 4.90 -11.33 -6.11
CA ASP A 33 3.79 -11.81 -6.94
C ASP A 33 3.27 -13.17 -6.45
N GLU A 34 4.18 -14.07 -6.12
CA GLU A 34 3.86 -15.39 -5.56
C GLU A 34 3.17 -15.29 -4.19
N LYS A 35 3.64 -14.38 -3.33
CA LYS A 35 3.01 -14.10 -2.03
C LYS A 35 1.58 -13.57 -2.20
N ILE A 36 1.36 -12.65 -3.15
CA ILE A 36 0.03 -12.12 -3.46
C ILE A 36 -0.88 -13.24 -3.95
N ASN A 37 -0.41 -14.07 -4.88
CA ASN A 37 -1.19 -15.19 -5.41
C ASN A 37 -1.53 -16.21 -4.32
N THR A 38 -0.58 -16.56 -3.46
CA THR A 38 -0.81 -17.46 -2.32
C THR A 38 -1.92 -16.95 -1.40
N VAL A 39 -1.94 -15.65 -1.09
CA VAL A 39 -3.00 -15.07 -0.25
C VAL A 39 -4.35 -15.04 -0.99
N LYS A 40 -4.36 -14.75 -2.30
CA LYS A 40 -5.59 -14.81 -3.13
C LYS A 40 -6.19 -16.22 -3.18
N GLU A 41 -5.37 -17.25 -3.36
CA GLU A 41 -5.84 -18.64 -3.35
C GLU A 41 -6.39 -19.04 -1.97
N LYS A 42 -5.73 -18.60 -0.88
CA LYS A 42 -6.28 -18.79 0.48
C LYS A 42 -7.61 -18.09 0.71
N LEU A 43 -7.84 -16.94 0.07
CA LEU A 43 -9.14 -16.27 0.12
C LEU A 43 -10.22 -17.02 -0.68
N LYS A 44 -9.85 -17.66 -1.79
CA LYS A 44 -10.77 -18.48 -2.61
C LYS A 44 -11.16 -19.78 -1.93
N ASN A 45 -10.21 -20.44 -1.26
CA ASN A 45 -10.42 -21.75 -0.64
C ASN A 45 -11.29 -21.72 0.63
N GLY A 46 -11.88 -20.58 0.96
CA GLY A 46 -12.71 -20.39 2.15
C GLY A 46 -11.90 -20.15 3.42
N TYR A 47 -12.50 -19.44 4.36
CA TYR A 47 -11.88 -19.08 5.65
C TYR A 47 -12.95 -18.76 6.70
N THR A 48 -12.58 -18.85 7.98
CA THR A 48 -13.38 -18.29 9.09
C THR A 48 -13.29 -16.76 9.09
N SER A 49 -14.31 -16.06 9.57
CA SER A 49 -14.41 -14.58 9.47
C SER A 49 -13.15 -13.85 9.95
N GLY A 50 -12.62 -14.19 11.13
CA GLY A 50 -11.40 -13.57 11.67
C GLY A 50 -10.14 -13.86 10.84
N ARG A 51 -10.00 -15.10 10.33
CA ARG A 51 -8.89 -15.45 9.42
C ARG A 51 -9.02 -14.74 8.08
N GLY A 52 -10.25 -14.51 7.63
CA GLY A 52 -10.59 -13.73 6.44
C GLY A 52 -10.14 -12.29 6.50
N GLU A 53 -10.43 -11.61 7.60
CA GLU A 53 -9.98 -10.23 7.81
C GLU A 53 -8.46 -10.14 7.83
N GLY A 54 -7.78 -11.08 8.50
CA GLY A 54 -6.32 -11.17 8.47
C GLY A 54 -5.76 -11.36 7.05
N LEU A 55 -6.36 -12.25 6.24
CA LEU A 55 -5.96 -12.47 4.85
C LEU A 55 -6.22 -11.24 3.97
N LYS A 56 -7.34 -10.54 4.14
CA LYS A 56 -7.66 -9.30 3.42
C LYS A 56 -6.68 -8.18 3.77
N LYS A 57 -6.36 -8.01 5.06
CA LYS A 57 -5.36 -7.04 5.52
C LYS A 57 -3.99 -7.35 4.91
N LYS A 58 -3.55 -8.61 4.99
CA LYS A 58 -2.29 -9.05 4.40
C LYS A 58 -2.25 -8.82 2.88
N LEU A 59 -3.35 -9.09 2.17
CA LEU A 59 -3.45 -8.82 0.74
C LEU A 59 -3.30 -7.33 0.42
N ARG A 60 -3.90 -6.44 1.23
CA ARG A 60 -3.79 -4.99 1.08
C ARG A 60 -2.35 -4.51 1.28
N GLU A 61 -1.68 -5.01 2.31
CA GLU A 61 -0.27 -4.69 2.59
C GLU A 61 0.65 -5.15 1.45
N LEU A 62 0.48 -6.39 0.96
CA LEU A 62 1.29 -6.90 -0.16
C LEU A 62 1.05 -6.12 -1.45
N ARG A 63 -0.18 -5.68 -1.74
CA ARG A 63 -0.48 -4.83 -2.90
C ARG A 63 0.13 -3.43 -2.78
N SER A 64 0.12 -2.87 -1.57
CA SER A 64 0.77 -1.59 -1.29
C SER A 64 2.28 -1.70 -1.54
N LEU A 65 2.91 -2.74 -1.00
CA LEU A 65 4.32 -3.02 -1.24
C LEU A 65 4.61 -3.22 -2.73
N HIS A 66 3.76 -3.94 -3.45
CA HIS A 66 3.91 -4.19 -4.89
C HIS A 66 3.86 -2.89 -5.70
N HIS A 67 2.95 -1.98 -5.35
CA HIS A 67 2.91 -0.66 -5.98
C HIS A 67 4.20 0.13 -5.72
N THR A 68 4.70 0.12 -4.48
CA THR A 68 5.98 0.78 -4.15
C THR A 68 7.16 0.17 -4.90
N CYS A 69 7.25 -1.16 -4.97
CA CYS A 69 8.28 -1.87 -5.73
C CYS A 69 8.26 -1.51 -7.21
N ARG A 70 7.06 -1.48 -7.82
CA ARG A 70 6.88 -1.10 -9.22
C ARG A 70 7.26 0.36 -9.48
N ASN A 71 6.87 1.28 -8.61
CA ASN A 71 7.23 2.70 -8.72
C ASN A 71 8.75 2.92 -8.61
N LYS A 72 9.46 2.07 -7.85
CA LYS A 72 10.92 2.08 -7.75
C LYS A 72 11.64 1.27 -8.85
N GLY A 73 10.91 0.58 -9.73
CA GLY A 73 11.50 -0.24 -10.80
C GLY A 73 12.09 -1.57 -10.34
N TYR A 74 11.75 -2.06 -9.14
CA TYR A 74 12.23 -3.34 -8.64
C TYR A 74 11.44 -4.52 -9.20
N SER A 75 12.11 -5.64 -9.45
CA SER A 75 11.47 -6.89 -9.85
C SER A 75 10.62 -7.46 -8.71
N THR A 76 9.36 -7.79 -9.01
CA THR A 76 8.42 -8.42 -8.08
C THR A 76 8.30 -9.93 -8.27
N LYS A 77 8.86 -10.45 -9.37
CA LYS A 77 8.86 -11.87 -9.72
C LYS A 77 9.80 -12.67 -8.82
N SER A 78 9.54 -13.97 -8.70
CA SER A 78 10.54 -14.91 -8.16
C SER A 78 11.56 -15.25 -9.26
N ARG A 79 12.74 -15.77 -8.86
CA ARG A 79 13.74 -16.26 -9.83
C ARG A 79 13.18 -17.34 -10.75
N ASP A 80 12.21 -18.11 -10.25
CA ASP A 80 11.64 -19.22 -10.99
C ASP A 80 10.68 -18.73 -12.09
N GLN A 81 10.06 -17.56 -11.91
CA GLN A 81 9.12 -16.94 -12.86
C GLN A 81 9.80 -16.01 -13.89
N GLU A 82 11.11 -15.82 -13.80
CA GLU A 82 11.91 -15.02 -14.75
C GLU A 82 12.56 -15.90 -15.84
N ARG A 83 12.43 -17.23 -15.71
CA ARG A 83 12.98 -18.23 -16.64
C ARG A 83 11.94 -18.79 -17.64
N ASP A 84 10.69 -18.37 -17.49
CA ASP A 84 9.55 -18.64 -18.38
C ASP A 84 9.23 -17.39 -19.21
#